data_AF-A0A959B2B0-F1
#
_entry.id   AF-A0A959B2B0-F1
#
_cell.length_a   1.000
_cell.length_b   1.000
_cell.length_c   1.000
_cell.angle_alpha   90.00
_cell.angle_beta   90.00
_cell.angle_gamma   90.00
#
_symmetry.space_group_name_H-M   'P 1'
#
loop_
_entity.id
_entity.type
_entity.pdbx_description
1 polymer ?
#
loop_
_entity_poly.entity_id
_entity_poly.type
_entity_poly.pdbx_seq_one_letter_code
_entity_poly.pdbx_strand_id
1 'polypeptide(L)'
;MSRSILLFTALVFSQLLSAQDTDNTLFPASWAGIWAGRLEIFNPEGKVQEVPMELQIRNLDTAYTWTIIYGEGEKADRREYLLRAVKSQFGLYEIDEQNTIVLDETYIGGKLFSRFEVMGNLLLSTTEVVGDEMHYEIISGKSEPRRITGGREFEGEQIPEVKSMPVVIRQYALLRRR
;
A
#
# COMPACT_ATOMS: atom_id res chain seq x y z
N MET A 1 -56.59 -25.04 44.08
CA MET A 1 -55.47 -24.10 44.33
C MET A 1 -54.22 -24.96 44.32
N SER A 2 -53.21 -24.83 43.46
CA SER A 2 -52.67 -23.71 42.70
C SER A 2 -52.16 -24.23 41.34
N ARG A 3 -52.34 -23.44 40.27
CA ARG A 3 -51.85 -23.72 38.92
C ARG A 3 -50.44 -23.12 38.79
N SER A 4 -49.43 -23.95 38.56
CA SER A 4 -48.08 -23.49 38.21
C SER A 4 -48.07 -23.08 36.73
N ILE A 5 -47.87 -21.79 36.48
CA ILE A 5 -47.72 -21.22 35.14
C ILE A 5 -46.24 -21.33 34.74
N LEU A 6 -45.93 -22.08 33.68
CA LEU A 6 -44.64 -22.01 33.00
C LEU A 6 -44.57 -20.66 32.26
N LEU A 7 -43.62 -19.80 32.67
CA LEU A 7 -43.21 -18.65 31.85
C LEU A 7 -42.09 -19.09 30.91
N PHE A 8 -42.42 -19.18 29.62
CA PHE A 8 -41.47 -19.35 28.53
C PHE A 8 -41.00 -17.95 28.11
N THR A 9 -39.96 -17.42 28.76
CA THR A 9 -39.28 -16.20 28.30
C THR A 9 -38.45 -16.55 27.07
N ALA A 10 -38.98 -16.26 25.89
CA ALA A 10 -38.23 -16.27 24.64
C ALA A 10 -37.22 -15.11 24.67
N LEU A 11 -35.96 -15.43 24.95
CA LEU A 11 -34.84 -14.51 24.82
C LEU A 11 -34.59 -14.31 23.32
N VAL A 12 -35.14 -13.25 22.74
CA VAL A 12 -34.81 -12.81 21.38
C VAL A 12 -33.37 -12.30 21.42
N PHE A 13 -32.42 -13.18 21.09
CA PHE A 13 -31.04 -12.78 20.87
C PHE A 13 -31.04 -11.99 19.57
N SER A 14 -31.07 -10.66 19.68
CA SER A 14 -30.81 -9.74 18.58
C SER A 14 -29.46 -10.11 18.00
N GLN A 15 -29.47 -10.82 16.88
CA GLN A 15 -28.27 -10.99 16.08
C GLN A 15 -27.89 -9.59 15.62
N LEU A 16 -26.89 -9.00 16.30
CA LEU A 16 -26.07 -7.98 15.71
C LEU A 16 -25.54 -8.60 14.43
N LEU A 17 -26.16 -8.25 13.31
CA LEU A 17 -25.54 -8.31 12.00
C LEU A 17 -24.30 -7.42 12.11
N SER A 18 -23.19 -7.98 12.60
CA SER A 18 -21.90 -7.50 12.15
C SER A 18 -21.96 -7.66 10.65
N ALA A 19 -22.01 -6.53 9.94
CA ALA A 19 -21.71 -6.50 8.53
C ALA A 19 -20.41 -7.29 8.38
N GLN A 20 -20.50 -8.47 7.77
CA GLN A 20 -19.32 -9.13 7.27
C GLN A 20 -18.86 -8.21 6.15
N ASP A 21 -17.82 -7.41 6.43
CA ASP A 21 -16.99 -6.80 5.40
C ASP A 21 -16.28 -7.94 4.65
N THR A 22 -17.05 -8.72 3.90
CA THR A 22 -16.58 -9.34 2.67
C THR A 22 -16.46 -8.22 1.65
N ASP A 23 -15.49 -7.31 1.86
CA ASP A 23 -15.15 -6.31 0.86
C ASP A 23 -14.39 -7.06 -0.23
N ASN A 24 -15.19 -7.44 -1.20
CA ASN A 24 -14.89 -8.40 -2.24
C ASN A 24 -13.94 -7.72 -3.23
N THR A 25 -12.64 -7.94 -3.08
CA THR A 25 -11.72 -8.07 -4.23
C THR A 25 -11.69 -6.88 -5.20
N LEU A 26 -11.94 -5.65 -4.75
CA LEU A 26 -11.91 -4.45 -5.59
C LEU A 26 -11.09 -3.37 -4.89
N PHE A 27 -10.42 -2.53 -5.67
CA PHE A 27 -9.64 -1.42 -5.14
C PHE A 27 -10.59 -0.48 -4.38
N PRO A 28 -10.26 0.00 -3.16
CA PRO A 28 -11.23 0.72 -2.35
C PRO A 28 -11.61 2.05 -2.99
N ALA A 29 -12.89 2.20 -3.33
CA ALA A 29 -13.41 3.46 -3.88
C ALA A 29 -13.22 4.65 -2.92
N SER A 30 -13.10 4.39 -1.62
CA SER A 30 -12.82 5.40 -0.59
C SER A 30 -11.48 6.12 -0.76
N TRP A 31 -10.53 5.52 -1.48
CA TRP A 31 -9.23 6.15 -1.76
C TRP A 31 -9.33 7.24 -2.84
N ALA A 32 -10.40 7.26 -3.64
CA ALA A 32 -10.62 8.30 -4.63
C ALA A 32 -10.70 9.69 -3.98
N GLY A 33 -10.01 10.66 -4.56
CA GLY A 33 -9.90 12.02 -4.03
C GLY A 33 -8.56 12.68 -4.39
N ILE A 34 -8.38 13.89 -3.89
CA ILE A 34 -7.10 14.60 -3.94
C ILE A 34 -6.52 14.55 -2.53
N TRP A 35 -5.33 13.97 -2.42
CA TRP A 35 -4.57 13.87 -1.19
C TRP A 35 -3.33 14.76 -1.31
N ALA A 36 -3.13 15.67 -0.37
CA ALA A 36 -2.05 16.65 -0.42
C ALA A 36 -1.29 16.70 0.89
N GLY A 37 0.01 16.98 0.82
CA GLY A 37 0.89 17.05 1.96
C GLY A 37 2.33 17.29 1.52
N ARG A 38 3.28 16.79 2.32
CA ARG A 38 4.71 16.93 2.01
C ARG A 38 5.37 15.55 2.00
N LEU A 39 6.13 15.30 0.94
CA LEU A 39 7.04 14.18 0.85
C LEU A 39 8.34 14.55 1.56
N GLU A 40 8.68 13.82 2.61
CA GLU A 40 9.97 13.91 3.28
C GLU A 40 10.89 12.80 2.77
N ILE A 41 12.13 13.15 2.45
CA ILE A 41 13.16 12.23 1.96
C ILE A 41 14.27 12.15 2.98
N PHE A 42 14.61 10.92 3.37
CA PHE A 42 15.61 10.59 4.37
C PHE A 42 16.70 9.70 3.79
N ASN A 43 17.91 9.87 4.33
CA ASN A 43 19.01 8.92 4.23
C ASN A 43 19.45 8.52 5.67
N PRO A 44 20.51 7.72 5.86
CA PRO A 44 20.99 7.36 7.20
C PRO A 44 21.47 8.53 8.07
N GLU A 45 21.70 9.71 7.49
CA GLU A 45 22.14 10.92 8.21
C GLU A 45 20.95 11.78 8.67
N GLY A 46 19.74 11.53 8.16
CA GLY A 46 18.52 12.23 8.55
C GLY A 46 17.68 12.68 7.36
N LYS A 47 16.83 13.70 7.58
CA LYS A 47 16.02 14.32 6.50
C LYS A 47 16.93 15.15 5.60
N VAL A 48 16.96 14.82 4.31
CA VAL A 48 17.82 15.48 3.31
C VAL A 48 17.04 16.39 2.37
N GLN A 49 15.74 16.12 2.17
CA GLN A 49 14.90 16.90 1.28
C GLN A 49 13.43 16.80 1.69
N GLU A 50 12.66 17.79 1.28
CA GLU A 50 11.22 17.83 1.49
C GLU A 50 10.57 18.57 0.33
N VAL A 51 9.49 18.02 -0.24
CA VAL A 51 8.83 18.54 -1.44
C VAL A 51 7.31 18.50 -1.25
N PRO A 52 6.55 19.54 -1.64
CA PRO A 52 5.10 19.45 -1.74
C PRO A 52 4.69 18.27 -2.62
N MET A 53 3.68 17.50 -2.20
CA MET A 53 3.22 16.34 -2.94
C MET A 53 1.69 16.27 -2.95
N GLU A 54 1.14 15.92 -4.11
CA GLU A 54 -0.25 15.48 -4.23
C GLU A 54 -0.33 14.07 -4.85
N LEU A 55 -1.28 13.26 -4.37
CA LEU A 55 -1.76 12.07 -5.06
C LEU A 55 -3.24 12.25 -5.40
N GLN A 56 -3.56 12.22 -6.70
CA GLN A 56 -4.92 12.39 -7.21
C GLN A 56 -5.43 11.07 -7.78
N ILE A 57 -6.48 10.54 -7.14
CA ILE A 57 -7.11 9.27 -7.51
C ILE A 57 -8.53 9.56 -7.97
N ARG A 58 -8.86 9.23 -9.22
CA ARG A 58 -10.20 9.38 -9.80
C ARG A 58 -10.65 8.06 -10.41
N ASN A 59 -11.92 7.74 -10.21
CA ASN A 59 -12.56 6.62 -10.89
C ASN A 59 -12.60 6.88 -12.40
N LEU A 60 -12.25 5.85 -13.17
CA LEU A 60 -12.56 5.69 -14.59
C LEU A 60 -13.46 4.45 -14.72
N ASP A 61 -14.01 4.21 -15.91
CA ASP A 61 -14.93 3.09 -16.14
C ASP A 61 -14.31 1.72 -15.82
N THR A 62 -13.02 1.54 -16.10
CA THR A 62 -12.30 0.26 -15.96
C THR A 62 -10.98 0.36 -15.18
N ALA A 63 -10.68 1.54 -14.63
CA ALA A 63 -9.40 1.84 -13.98
C ALA A 63 -9.55 3.00 -13.00
N TYR A 64 -8.45 3.37 -12.36
CA TYR A 64 -8.33 4.63 -11.62
C TYR A 64 -7.18 5.45 -12.22
N THR A 65 -7.29 6.78 -12.17
CA THR A 65 -6.09 7.60 -12.30
C THR A 65 -5.24 7.42 -11.04
N TRP A 66 -3.92 7.46 -11.21
CA TRP A 66 -2.96 7.49 -10.12
C TRP A 66 -1.96 8.62 -10.38
N THR A 67 -2.43 9.87 -10.28
CA THR A 67 -1.62 11.02 -10.67
C THR A 67 -0.82 11.53 -9.48
N ILE A 68 0.51 11.42 -9.56
CA ILE A 68 1.41 11.98 -8.56
C ILE A 68 1.91 13.34 -9.06
N ILE A 69 1.92 14.33 -8.16
CA ILE A 69 2.45 15.66 -8.45
C ILE A 69 3.50 15.99 -7.39
N TYR A 70 4.73 16.27 -7.83
CA TYR A 70 5.81 16.74 -6.97
C TYR A 70 6.09 18.22 -7.23
N GLY A 71 6.10 19.04 -6.19
CA GLY A 71 6.30 20.49 -6.29
C GLY A 71 5.02 21.25 -6.62
N GLU A 72 5.16 22.53 -6.96
CA GLU A 72 4.04 23.46 -7.15
C GLU A 72 4.19 24.33 -8.41
N GLY A 73 3.06 24.82 -8.92
CA GLY A 73 3.00 25.74 -10.06
C GLY A 73 3.53 25.11 -11.35
N GLU A 74 4.12 25.96 -12.21
CA GLU A 74 4.61 25.55 -13.53
C GLU A 74 5.83 24.61 -13.49
N LYS A 75 6.50 24.51 -12.33
CA LYS A 75 7.66 23.62 -12.13
C LYS A 75 7.27 22.26 -11.54
N ALA A 76 5.99 22.02 -11.28
CA ALA A 76 5.53 20.76 -10.74
C ALA A 76 5.82 19.62 -11.72
N ASP A 77 6.45 18.57 -11.21
CA ASP A 77 6.65 17.33 -11.96
C ASP A 77 5.40 16.47 -11.81
N ARG A 78 4.71 16.22 -12.92
CA ARG A 78 3.44 15.50 -12.95
C ARG A 78 3.63 14.13 -13.58
N ARG A 79 3.20 13.11 -12.85
CA ARG A 79 3.26 11.71 -13.22
C ARG A 79 1.85 11.18 -13.38
N GLU A 80 1.37 11.08 -14.62
CA GLU A 80 -0.01 10.67 -14.93
C GLU A 80 -0.05 9.16 -15.15
N TYR A 81 -0.28 8.39 -14.10
CA TYR A 81 -0.35 6.93 -14.18
C TYR A 81 -1.79 6.41 -14.12
N LEU A 82 -1.95 5.12 -14.44
CA LEU A 82 -3.22 4.41 -14.34
C LEU A 82 -3.08 3.22 -13.40
N LEU A 83 -3.98 3.10 -12.43
CA LEU A 83 -4.11 1.90 -11.59
C LEU A 83 -5.22 1.01 -12.17
N ARG A 84 -4.88 -0.24 -12.51
CA ARG A 84 -5.82 -1.19 -13.13
C ARG A 84 -5.92 -2.47 -12.30
N ALA A 85 -7.12 -3.03 -12.24
CA ALA A 85 -7.35 -4.36 -11.68
C ALA A 85 -6.95 -5.43 -12.70
N VAL A 86 -6.02 -6.31 -12.33
CA VAL A 86 -5.57 -7.43 -13.20
C VAL A 86 -6.27 -8.71 -12.79
N LYS A 87 -6.12 -9.10 -11.51
CA LYS A 87 -6.85 -10.21 -10.88
C LYS A 87 -7.14 -9.81 -9.44
N SER A 88 -8.09 -8.91 -9.29
CA SER A 88 -8.37 -8.23 -8.03
C SER A 88 -8.84 -9.20 -6.93
N GLN A 89 -9.35 -10.39 -7.28
CA GLN A 89 -9.61 -11.47 -6.31
C GLN A 89 -8.39 -12.08 -5.64
N PHE A 90 -7.20 -11.87 -6.21
CA PHE A 90 -5.91 -12.22 -5.60
C PHE A 90 -5.17 -10.98 -5.10
N GLY A 91 -5.84 -9.84 -5.04
CA GLY A 91 -5.21 -8.56 -4.72
C GLY A 91 -4.23 -8.07 -5.78
N LEU A 92 -4.26 -8.61 -7.00
CA LEU A 92 -3.31 -8.23 -8.06
C LEU A 92 -3.84 -7.05 -8.88
N TYR A 93 -3.08 -5.96 -8.87
CA TYR A 93 -3.29 -4.74 -9.63
C TYR A 93 -2.01 -4.37 -10.38
N GLU A 94 -2.07 -3.35 -11.21
CA GLU A 94 -0.91 -2.78 -11.87
C GLU A 94 -0.99 -1.25 -11.89
N ILE A 95 0.17 -0.60 -11.78
CA ILE A 95 0.33 0.82 -12.14
C ILE A 95 1.01 0.87 -13.51
N ASP A 96 0.30 1.38 -14.50
CA ASP A 96 0.79 1.66 -15.85
C ASP A 96 1.30 3.11 -15.90
N GLU A 97 2.61 3.28 -16.10
CA GLU A 97 3.24 4.60 -16.18
C GLU A 97 3.04 5.28 -17.53
N GLN A 98 2.41 4.60 -18.49
CA GLN A 98 2.13 5.09 -19.85
C GLN A 98 3.40 5.42 -20.66
N ASN A 99 4.53 4.83 -20.30
CA ASN A 99 5.83 5.02 -20.94
C ASN A 99 6.52 3.69 -21.25
N THR A 100 5.73 2.62 -21.40
CA THR A 100 6.12 1.19 -21.52
C THR A 100 6.51 0.50 -20.20
N ILE A 101 6.52 1.21 -19.07
CA ILE A 101 6.69 0.63 -17.73
C ILE A 101 5.32 0.31 -17.13
N VAL A 102 5.17 -0.93 -16.68
CA VAL A 102 4.03 -1.40 -15.87
C VAL A 102 4.61 -2.03 -14.61
N LEU A 103 4.11 -1.60 -13.45
CA LEU A 103 4.53 -2.08 -12.14
C LEU A 103 3.44 -2.95 -11.54
N ASP A 104 3.81 -4.15 -11.12
CA ASP A 104 2.90 -5.04 -10.40
C ASP A 104 2.62 -4.50 -9.00
N GLU A 105 1.34 -4.43 -8.65
CA GLU A 105 0.85 -4.00 -7.34
C GLU A 105 0.11 -5.15 -6.65
N THR A 106 0.34 -5.30 -5.35
CA THR A 106 -0.39 -6.25 -4.51
C THR A 106 -1.14 -5.52 -3.42
N TYR A 107 -2.46 -5.61 -3.41
CA TYR A 107 -3.34 -5.08 -2.38
C TYR A 107 -3.67 -6.18 -1.36
N ILE A 108 -3.13 -6.06 -0.15
CA ILE A 108 -3.32 -7.02 0.94
C ILE A 108 -3.45 -6.28 2.27
N GLY A 109 -4.45 -6.68 3.07
CA GLY A 109 -4.63 -6.15 4.43
C GLY A 109 -4.88 -4.64 4.51
N GLY A 110 -5.52 -4.03 3.49
CA GLY A 110 -5.80 -2.60 3.48
C GLY A 110 -4.69 -1.72 2.89
N LYS A 111 -3.62 -2.33 2.37
CA LYS A 111 -2.42 -1.64 1.89
C LYS A 111 -2.01 -2.14 0.51
N LEU A 112 -1.60 -1.21 -0.35
CA LEU A 112 -1.08 -1.47 -1.69
C LEU A 112 0.44 -1.52 -1.63
N PHE A 113 1.05 -2.52 -2.24
CA PHE A 113 2.50 -2.75 -2.27
C PHE A 113 3.00 -2.92 -3.70
N SER A 114 4.05 -2.20 -4.06
CA SER A 114 4.82 -2.40 -5.30
C SER A 114 6.25 -2.75 -4.97
N ARG A 115 6.81 -3.81 -5.55
CA ARG A 115 8.22 -4.16 -5.32
C ARG A 115 8.91 -4.51 -6.62
N PHE A 116 9.84 -3.67 -7.05
CA PHE A 116 10.48 -3.77 -8.35
C PHE A 116 11.95 -3.34 -8.32
N GLU A 117 12.69 -3.73 -9.35
CA GLU A 117 14.07 -3.31 -9.57
C GLU A 117 14.16 -2.42 -10.80
N VAL A 118 14.87 -1.30 -10.70
CA VAL A 118 15.20 -0.43 -11.83
C VAL A 118 16.63 0.07 -11.71
N MET A 119 17.43 -0.13 -12.76
CA MET A 119 18.83 0.30 -12.84
C MET A 119 19.68 -0.14 -11.62
N GLY A 120 19.49 -1.38 -11.15
CA GLY A 120 20.23 -1.95 -10.01
C GLY A 120 19.80 -1.42 -8.63
N ASN A 121 18.66 -0.73 -8.56
CA ASN A 121 18.05 -0.35 -7.30
C ASN A 121 16.76 -1.13 -7.09
N LEU A 122 16.62 -1.72 -5.91
CA LEU A 122 15.40 -2.37 -5.45
C LEU A 122 14.55 -1.32 -4.71
N LEU A 123 13.30 -1.20 -5.09
CA LEU A 123 12.32 -0.33 -4.46
C LEU A 123 11.16 -1.15 -3.90
N LEU A 124 10.64 -0.68 -2.77
CA LEU A 124 9.34 -1.06 -2.25
C LEU A 124 8.54 0.22 -2.05
N SER A 125 7.46 0.39 -2.81
CA SER A 125 6.47 1.42 -2.56
C SER A 125 5.31 0.83 -1.78
N THR A 126 4.72 1.64 -0.90
CA THR A 126 3.49 1.28 -0.22
C THR A 126 2.54 2.46 -0.12
N THR A 127 1.25 2.19 -0.24
CA THR A 127 0.20 3.20 -0.02
C THR A 127 -0.91 2.59 0.82
N GLU A 128 -1.42 3.32 1.80
CA GLU A 128 -2.62 2.95 2.57
C GLU A 128 -3.38 4.19 3.01
N VAL A 129 -4.68 4.04 3.30
CA VAL A 129 -5.50 5.08 3.92
C VAL A 129 -5.85 4.64 5.33
N VAL A 130 -5.43 5.42 6.33
CA VAL A 130 -5.68 5.19 7.76
C VAL A 130 -6.38 6.41 8.33
N GLY A 131 -7.67 6.26 8.65
CA GLY A 131 -8.52 7.39 9.04
C GLY A 131 -8.62 8.41 7.90
N ASP A 132 -8.26 9.67 8.19
CA ASP A 132 -8.29 10.78 7.24
C ASP A 132 -6.92 11.05 6.58
N GLU A 133 -5.97 10.13 6.73
CA GLU A 133 -4.62 10.27 6.21
C GLU A 133 -4.31 9.15 5.22
N MET A 134 -3.73 9.53 4.09
CA MET A 134 -3.09 8.61 3.15
C MET A 134 -1.60 8.58 3.44
N HIS A 135 -1.10 7.39 3.75
CA HIS A 135 0.30 7.13 4.02
C HIS A 135 0.93 6.61 2.74
N TYR A 136 1.86 7.38 2.19
CA TYR A 136 2.64 6.99 1.01
C TYR A 136 4.10 6.83 1.40
N GLU A 137 4.71 5.71 1.05
CA GLU A 137 6.10 5.43 1.39
C GLU A 137 6.82 4.76 0.22
N ILE A 138 8.09 5.13 0.02
CA ILE A 138 9.03 4.39 -0.81
C ILE A 138 10.29 4.16 0.00
N ILE A 139 10.73 2.92 0.12
CA ILE A 139 12.10 2.61 0.52
C ILE A 139 12.88 2.11 -0.68
N SER A 140 14.15 2.49 -0.77
CA SER A 140 15.01 2.03 -1.86
C SER A 140 16.45 1.77 -1.43
N GLY A 141 17.09 0.94 -2.23
CA GLY A 141 18.35 0.27 -1.92
C GLY A 141 19.02 -0.27 -3.17
N LYS A 142 20.29 -0.68 -3.07
CA LYS A 142 20.89 -1.53 -4.10
C LYS A 142 20.19 -2.89 -4.10
N SER A 143 19.92 -3.44 -5.28
CA SER A 143 19.43 -4.82 -5.40
C SER A 143 20.51 -5.84 -5.06
N GLU A 144 21.78 -5.46 -5.20
CA GLU A 144 22.93 -6.22 -4.74
C GLU A 144 22.90 -6.40 -3.21
N PRO A 145 23.01 -7.65 -2.70
CA PRO A 145 23.04 -7.91 -1.27
C PRO A 145 24.26 -7.26 -0.60
N ARG A 146 24.04 -6.52 0.50
CA ARG A 146 25.12 -6.06 1.39
C ARG A 146 25.75 -7.22 2.15
N ARG A 147 24.96 -8.25 2.42
CA ARG A 147 25.38 -9.42 3.18
C ARG A 147 24.65 -10.66 2.71
N ILE A 148 25.39 -11.76 2.63
CA ILE A 148 24.88 -13.11 2.39
C ILE A 148 25.30 -13.97 3.58
N THR A 149 24.35 -14.67 4.20
CA THR A 149 24.57 -15.57 5.34
C THR A 149 23.76 -16.85 5.17
N GLY A 150 24.03 -17.87 5.98
CA GLY A 150 23.38 -19.17 5.83
C GLY A 150 24.03 -19.99 4.72
N GLY A 151 23.26 -20.87 4.07
CA GLY A 151 23.76 -21.70 2.96
C GLY A 151 24.74 -22.79 3.37
N ARG A 152 24.67 -23.24 4.63
CA ARG A 152 25.57 -24.28 5.18
C ARG A 152 24.83 -25.12 6.22
N GLU A 153 25.39 -26.29 6.51
CA GLU A 153 24.92 -27.14 7.59
C GLU A 153 25.22 -26.48 8.95
N PHE A 154 24.28 -26.55 9.88
CA PHE A 154 24.45 -26.14 11.26
C PHE A 154 23.62 -27.08 12.15
N GLU A 155 24.27 -27.73 13.12
CA GLU A 155 23.62 -28.68 14.05
C GLU A 155 22.83 -29.80 13.35
N GLY A 156 23.32 -30.29 12.21
CA GLY A 156 22.68 -31.36 11.45
C GLY A 156 21.54 -30.90 10.52
N GLU A 157 21.27 -29.59 10.45
CA GLU A 157 20.26 -29.02 9.58
C GLU A 157 20.87 -28.18 8.45
N GLN A 158 20.26 -28.24 7.26
CA GLN A 158 20.64 -27.39 6.13
C GLN A 158 19.99 -26.02 6.26
N ILE A 159 20.79 -25.00 6.53
CA ILE A 159 20.30 -23.63 6.71
C ILE A 159 20.21 -22.92 5.36
N PRO A 160 19.05 -22.33 4.99
CA PRO A 160 18.90 -21.62 3.73
C PRO A 160 19.82 -20.40 3.65
N GLU A 161 20.22 -20.05 2.43
CA GLU A 161 20.91 -18.78 2.17
C GLU A 161 19.95 -17.61 2.35
N VAL A 162 20.39 -16.58 3.07
CA VAL A 162 19.65 -15.34 3.29
C VAL A 162 20.46 -14.17 2.73
N LYS A 163 19.83 -13.41 1.84
CA LYS A 163 20.39 -12.20 1.24
C LYS A 163 19.80 -10.97 1.89
N SER A 164 20.65 -10.09 2.40
CA SER A 164 20.25 -8.82 2.99
C SER A 164 20.52 -7.68 2.00
N MET A 165 19.47 -7.13 1.41
CA MET A 165 19.56 -5.93 0.56
C MET A 165 19.58 -4.68 1.45
N PRO A 166 20.45 -3.69 1.17
CA PRO A 166 20.49 -2.45 1.94
C PRO A 166 19.26 -1.59 1.69
N VAL A 167 18.81 -0.83 2.69
CA VAL A 167 17.92 0.33 2.51
C VAL A 167 18.77 1.57 2.73
N VAL A 168 18.72 2.52 1.79
CA VAL A 168 19.55 3.74 1.80
C VAL A 168 18.74 5.03 1.66
N ILE A 169 17.55 4.96 1.08
CA ILE A 169 16.61 6.09 1.01
C ILE A 169 15.25 5.65 1.53
N ARG A 170 14.60 6.54 2.28
CA ARG A 170 13.19 6.45 2.63
C ARG A 170 12.50 7.75 2.21
N GLN A 171 11.47 7.66 1.41
CA GLN A 171 10.57 8.75 1.06
C GLN A 171 9.24 8.47 1.75
N TYR A 172 8.69 9.44 2.46
CA TYR A 172 7.47 9.25 3.26
C TYR A 172 6.60 10.49 3.22
N ALA A 173 5.30 10.30 3.00
CA ALA A 173 4.31 11.37 3.03
C ALA A 173 3.08 10.94 3.83
N LEU A 174 2.63 11.86 4.69
CA LEU A 174 1.29 11.86 5.28
C LEU A 174 0.47 12.89 4.51
N LEU A 175 -0.42 12.39 3.65
CA LEU A 175 -1.27 13.21 2.81
C LEU A 175 -2.67 13.27 3.41
N ARG A 176 -3.29 14.45 3.37
CA ARG A 176 -4.67 14.65 3.83
C ARG A 176 -5.55 15.02 2.68
N ARG A 177 -6.83 14.65 2.79
CA ARG A 177 -7.83 14.98 1.78
C ARG A 177 -7.95 16.51 1.65
N ARG A 178 -7.93 16.99 0.42
CA ARG A 178 -8.12 18.40 0.05
C ARG A 178 -9.58 18.73 -0.24
#